data_AF-A0A6C0BGC5-F1
#
_entry.id   AF-A0A6C0BGC5-F1
#
_cell.length_a   1.000
_cell.length_b   1.000
_cell.length_c   1.000
_cell.angle_alpha   90.00
_cell.angle_beta   90.00
_cell.angle_gamma   90.00
#
_symmetry.space_group_name_H-M   'P 1'
#
loop_
_entity.id
_entity.type
_entity.pdbx_description
1 polymer ?
#
loop_
_entity_poly.entity_id
_entity_poly.type
_entity_poly.pdbx_seq_one_letter_code
_entity_poly.pdbx_strand_id
1 'polypeptide(L)' 'MERGIMMLFHGIVIALALYLVMVFLLKQNCAVAENRSILMGAVIVIYMILFGHGLPGTLNKNI' A
#
# COMPACT_ATOMS: atom_id res chain seq x y z
N MET A 1 10.68 -9.88 -10.21
CA MET A 1 10.36 -9.12 -8.99
C MET A 1 10.96 -7.74 -9.15
N GLU A 2 10.15 -6.69 -9.01
CA GLU A 2 10.65 -5.31 -9.04
C GLU A 2 11.53 -5.03 -7.81
N ARG A 3 12.32 -3.96 -7.84
CA ARG A 3 13.15 -3.55 -6.68
C ARG A 3 12.24 -3.16 -5.50
N GLY A 4 12.66 -3.47 -4.26
CA GLY A 4 11.89 -3.12 -3.06
C GLY A 4 11.56 -1.62 -2.94
N ILE A 5 12.41 -0.74 -3.45
CA ILE A 5 12.13 0.71 -3.48
C ILE A 5 10.95 1.06 -4.39
N MET A 6 10.75 0.33 -5.49
CA MET A 6 9.59 0.51 -6.37
C MET A 6 8.31 0.04 -5.67
N MET A 7 8.38 -1.04 -4.89
CA MET A 7 7.23 -1.53 -4.10
C MET A 7 6.82 -0.53 -3.03
N LEU A 8 7.79 0.10 -2.36
CA LEU A 8 7.53 1.19 -1.42
C LEU A 8 6.84 2.37 -2.13
N PHE A 9 7.33 2.77 -3.31
CA PHE A 9 6.72 3.84 -4.09
C PHE A 9 5.25 3.55 -4.45
N HIS A 10 4.95 2.33 -4.92
CA HIS A 10 3.57 1.89 -5.15
C HIS A 10 2.72 1.99 -3.88
N GLY A 11 3.23 1.51 -2.75
CA GLY A 11 2.55 1.61 -1.46
C GLY A 11 2.22 3.03 -1.05
N ILE A 12 3.15 3.97 -1.25
CA ILE A 12 2.94 5.41 -0.97
C ILE A 12 1.82 5.97 -1.86
N VAL A 13 1.87 5.70 -3.17
CA VAL A 13 0.85 6.17 -4.12
C VAL A 13 -0.52 5.58 -3.78
N ILE A 14 -0.59 4.29 -3.45
CA ILE A 14 -1.85 3.63 -3.07
C ILE A 14 -2.39 4.17 -1.74
N ALA A 15 -1.54 4.36 -0.73
CA ALA A 15 -1.94 4.95 0.54
C ALA A 15 -2.52 6.36 0.34
N LEU A 16 -1.85 7.20 -0.47
CA LEU A 16 -2.35 8.54 -0.80
C LEU A 16 -3.70 8.48 -1.53
N ALA A 17 -3.84 7.60 -2.52
CA ALA A 17 -5.11 7.41 -3.23
C ALA A 17 -6.24 6.99 -2.27
N LEU A 18 -5.97 6.03 -1.35
CA LEU A 18 -6.92 5.60 -0.33
C LEU A 18 -7.32 6.75 0.60
N TYR A 19 -6.37 7.57 1.04
CA TYR A 19 -6.64 8.75 1.86
C TYR A 19 -7.61 9.72 1.16
N LEU A 20 -7.32 10.06 -0.11
CA LEU A 20 -8.16 10.96 -0.90
C LEU A 20 -9.58 10.39 -1.05
N VAL A 21 -9.71 9.09 -1.35
CA VAL A 21 -11.02 8.43 -1.43
C VAL A 21 -11.76 8.51 -0.09
N MET A 22 -11.10 8.24 1.02
CA MET A 22 -11.75 8.28 2.34
C MET A 22 -12.22 9.68 2.72
N VAL A 23 -11.41 10.70 2.48
CA VAL A 23 -11.76 12.08 2.84
C VAL A 23 -12.82 12.63 1.88
N PHE A 24 -12.62 12.52 0.57
CA PHE A 24 -13.45 13.22 -0.40
C PHE A 24 -14.71 12.44 -0.80
N LEU A 25 -14.61 11.11 -0.95
CA LEU A 25 -15.74 10.28 -1.35
C LEU A 25 -16.51 9.76 -0.13
N LEU A 26 -15.80 9.19 0.86
CA LEU A 26 -16.43 8.58 2.04
C LEU A 26 -16.68 9.55 3.20
N LYS A 27 -16.22 10.81 3.07
CA LYS A 27 -16.38 11.88 4.08
C LYS A 27 -15.88 11.49 5.48
N GLN A 28 -14.86 10.65 5.56
CA GLN A 28 -14.25 10.27 6.84
C GLN A 28 -13.47 11.43 7.45
N ASN A 29 -13.34 11.43 8.79
CA ASN A 29 -12.47 12.36 9.49
C ASN A 29 -11.01 12.18 9.02
N CYS A 30 -10.28 13.29 8.82
CA CYS A 30 -8.93 13.28 8.28
C CYS A 30 -7.97 12.39 9.09
N ALA A 31 -8.00 12.44 10.43
CA ALA A 31 -7.13 11.62 11.28
C ALA A 31 -7.46 10.12 11.16
N VAL A 32 -8.74 9.78 10.98
CA VAL A 32 -9.17 8.39 10.76
C VAL A 32 -8.72 7.91 9.37
N ALA A 33 -8.92 8.74 8.34
CA ALA A 33 -8.52 8.44 6.98
C ALA A 33 -7.00 8.27 6.84
N GLU A 34 -6.22 9.15 7.48
CA GLU A 34 -4.76 9.10 7.51
C GLU A 34 -4.28 7.78 8.13
N ASN A 35 -4.69 7.48 9.37
CA ASN A 35 -4.29 6.26 10.06
C ASN A 35 -4.67 4.99 9.29
N ARG A 36 -5.89 4.92 8.74
CA ARG A 36 -6.38 3.75 8.00
C ARG A 36 -5.69 3.56 6.65
N SER A 37 -5.48 4.65 5.91
CA SER A 37 -4.82 4.60 4.60
C SER A 37 -3.34 4.24 4.73
N ILE A 38 -2.63 4.78 5.72
CA ILE A 38 -1.24 4.41 6.02
C ILE A 38 -1.15 2.94 6.44
N LEU A 39 -2.03 2.48 7.33
CA LEU A 39 -2.07 1.08 7.75
C LEU A 39 -2.27 0.13 6.56
N MET A 40 -3.24 0.41 5.69
CA MET A 40 -3.46 -0.39 4.49
C MET A 40 -2.30 -0.30 3.50
N GLY A 41 -1.72 0.87 3.31
CA GLY A 41 -0.50 1.05 2.52
C GLY A 41 0.65 0.18 3.02
N ALA A 42 0.87 0.12 4.33
CA ALA A 42 1.90 -0.73 4.94
C ALA A 42 1.65 -2.22 4.66
N VAL A 43 0.41 -2.69 4.80
CA VAL A 43 0.03 -4.07 4.46
C VAL A 43 0.27 -4.37 2.98
N ILE A 44 -0.03 -3.43 2.09
CA ILE A 44 0.20 -3.56 0.64
C ILE A 44 1.71 -3.62 0.34
N VAL A 45 2.53 -2.79 1.00
CA VAL A 45 3.99 -2.86 0.85
C VAL A 45 4.52 -4.23 1.29
N ILE A 46 4.06 -4.75 2.43
CA ILE A 46 4.41 -6.10 2.91
C ILE A 46 4.05 -7.14 1.84
N TYR A 47 2.82 -7.08 1.31
CA TYR A 47 2.38 -7.97 0.23
C TYR A 47 3.30 -7.88 -0.99
N MET A 48 3.59 -6.66 -1.47
CA MET A 48 4.40 -6.45 -2.66
C MET A 48 5.84 -6.92 -2.46
N ILE A 49 6.41 -6.73 -1.27
CA ILE A 49 7.74 -7.21 -0.91
C ILE A 49 7.81 -8.74 -0.90
N LEU A 50 6.75 -9.41 -0.43
CA LEU A 50 6.69 -10.86 -0.37
C LEU A 50 6.40 -11.50 -1.72
N PHE A 51 5.47 -10.94 -2.50
CA PHE A 51 4.90 -11.61 -3.68
C PHE A 51 5.11 -10.88 -5.00
N GLY A 52 5.51 -9.62 -4.97
CA GLY A 52 5.61 -8.76 -6.16
C GLY A 52 4.35 -7.94 -6.42
N HIS A 53 4.34 -7.24 -7.56
CA HIS A 53 3.23 -6.38 -8.01
C HIS A 53 1.97 -7.19 -8.37
N GLY A 54 2.16 -8.37 -8.99
CA GLY A 54 1.08 -9.21 -9.50
C GLY A 54 0.41 -10.09 -8.44
N LEU A 55 -0.33 -11.08 -8.92
CA LEU A 55 -0.92 -12.14 -8.09
C LEU A 55 0.16 -12.95 -7.36
N PRO A 56 -0.16 -13.53 -6.19
CA PRO A 56 0.79 -14.32 -5.42
C PRO A 56 1.25 -15.52 -6.23
N GLY A 57 2.56 -15.59 -6.48
CA GLY A 57 3.22 -16.73 -7.10
C GLY A 57 4.22 -17.35 -6.14
N THR A 58 5.47 -16.91 -6.26
CA THR A 58 6.56 -17.35 -5.39
C THR A 58 6.95 -16.26 -4.40
N LEU A 59 7.28 -16.66 -3.18
CA LEU A 59 7.80 -15.76 -2.15
C LEU A 59 9.18 -15.20 -2.56
N ASN A 60 9.45 -13.95 -2.21
CA ASN A 60 10.73 -13.29 -2.43
C ASN A 60 11.86 -14.03 -1.73
N LYS A 61 12.80 -14.59 -2.51
CA LYS A 61 13.93 -15.37 -2.01
C LYS A 61 15.01 -14.56 -1.29
N ASN A 62 14.90 -13.23 -1.28
CA ASN A 62 15.86 -12.34 -0.63
C ASN A 62 15.45 -11.97 0.79
N ILE A 63 14.40 -12.61 1.33
CA ILE A 63 13.81 -12.43 2.65
C ILE A 63 13.55 -13.83 3.21
#